data_AF-A0A7S0I4H4-F1
#
_entry.id   AF-A0A7S0I4H4-F1
#
_cell.length_a   1.000
_cell.length_b   1.000
_cell.length_c   1.000
_cell.angle_alpha   90.00
_cell.angle_beta   90.00
_cell.angle_gamma   90.00
#
_symmetry.space_group_name_H-M   'P 1'
#
loop_
_entity.id
_entity.type
_entity.pdbx_description
1 polymer ?
#
loop_
_entity_poly.entity_id
_entity_poly.type
_entity_poly.pdbx_seq_one_letter_code
_entity_poly.pdbx_strand_id
1 'polypeptide(L)'
;IVSGHIETVHSFTNDQNLIDNYHKADRRGRAGPLNMVISETGAGKAVAVALPELAGKLTASAIRVPTPDVSIAVMILDLEKSTTAEEINAAFKSEATGTLDDNLGYSDSKEAVSLDFIGSTHAGEVDALATKCTGNSCIVYVWYDNENGYSNQVVRVVEQWAAKQEAAGLKFEAAEAMA
;
A
#
# COMPACT_ATOMS: atom_id res chain seq x y z
N ILE A 1 11.04 -14.64 -2.39
CA ILE A 1 9.77 -14.72 -3.17
C ILE A 1 10.12 -15.31 -4.53
N VAL A 2 9.43 -16.39 -4.92
CA VAL A 2 9.57 -17.06 -6.22
C VAL A 2 8.68 -16.38 -7.27
N SER A 3 7.41 -16.24 -6.94
CA SER A 3 6.38 -15.57 -7.76
C SER A 3 5.30 -14.99 -6.86
N GLY A 4 4.45 -14.13 -7.41
CA GLY A 4 3.28 -13.66 -6.69
C GLY A 4 2.38 -12.75 -7.51
N HIS A 5 1.25 -12.42 -6.89
CA HIS A 5 0.25 -11.52 -7.40
C HIS A 5 -0.18 -10.55 -6.30
N ILE A 6 -0.30 -9.27 -6.64
CA ILE A 6 -0.81 -8.25 -5.74
C ILE A 6 -2.13 -7.73 -6.32
N GLU A 7 -3.22 -8.01 -5.65
CA GLU A 7 -4.52 -7.41 -5.98
C GLU A 7 -4.79 -6.29 -4.97
N THR A 8 -5.11 -5.09 -5.43
CA THR A 8 -5.61 -4.04 -4.53
C THR A 8 -7.12 -3.90 -4.65
N VAL A 9 -7.82 -4.03 -3.53
CA VAL A 9 -9.21 -3.58 -3.42
C VAL A 9 -9.14 -2.13 -2.98
N HIS A 10 -9.34 -1.24 -3.95
CA HIS A 10 -8.99 0.15 -3.82
C HIS A 10 -10.25 1.02 -3.72
N SER A 11 -10.28 1.97 -2.79
CA SER A 11 -11.32 3.00 -2.77
C SER A 11 -11.34 3.78 -4.10
N PHE A 12 -12.51 4.23 -4.53
CA PHE A 12 -12.56 5.05 -5.74
C PHE A 12 -11.87 6.40 -5.49
N THR A 13 -11.31 7.00 -6.52
CA THR A 13 -10.63 8.31 -6.41
C THR A 13 -11.24 9.33 -7.35
N ASN A 14 -10.74 10.58 -7.29
CA ASN A 14 -11.15 11.66 -8.20
C ASN A 14 -10.89 11.37 -9.70
N ASP A 15 -10.12 10.33 -10.03
CA ASP A 15 -9.94 9.82 -11.39
C ASP A 15 -11.18 9.09 -11.93
N GLN A 16 -12.15 8.72 -11.08
CA GLN A 16 -13.40 8.08 -11.51
C GLN A 16 -14.56 9.06 -11.60
N ASN A 17 -15.46 8.78 -12.54
CA ASN A 17 -16.68 9.56 -12.69
C ASN A 17 -17.70 9.19 -11.60
N LEU A 18 -18.45 10.19 -11.13
CA LEU A 18 -19.57 9.99 -10.18
C LEU A 18 -20.77 9.30 -10.84
N ILE A 19 -20.99 9.57 -12.12
CA ILE A 19 -22.00 8.96 -12.98
C ILE A 19 -21.33 8.46 -14.26
N ASP A 20 -21.95 7.54 -14.98
CA ASP A 20 -21.40 7.03 -16.24
C ASP A 20 -21.10 8.17 -17.22
N ASN A 21 -19.82 8.31 -17.61
CA ASN A 21 -19.35 9.34 -18.54
C ASN A 21 -18.05 8.88 -19.24
N TYR A 22 -17.63 9.62 -20.27
CA TYR A 22 -16.40 9.35 -21.00
C TYR A 22 -15.18 9.38 -20.08
N HIS A 23 -14.23 8.47 -20.32
CA HIS A 23 -12.95 8.41 -19.65
C HIS A 23 -11.91 7.78 -20.59
N LYS A 24 -10.63 8.18 -20.49
CA LYS A 24 -9.57 7.69 -21.38
C LYS A 24 -9.19 6.24 -21.10
N ALA A 25 -9.15 5.86 -19.84
CA ALA A 25 -8.90 4.48 -19.43
C ALA A 25 -10.19 3.66 -19.44
N ASP A 26 -10.06 2.41 -19.88
CA ASP A 26 -11.16 1.45 -19.94
C ASP A 26 -11.82 1.27 -18.57
N ARG A 27 -13.15 1.17 -18.57
CA ARG A 27 -14.02 0.89 -17.41
C ARG A 27 -14.06 1.98 -16.32
N ARG A 28 -13.08 2.88 -16.22
CA ARG A 28 -13.06 3.98 -15.22
C ARG A 28 -14.07 5.09 -15.48
N GLY A 29 -14.66 5.12 -16.67
CA GLY A 29 -15.76 6.03 -16.99
C GLY A 29 -17.09 5.66 -16.33
N ARG A 30 -17.20 4.45 -15.79
CA ARG A 30 -18.40 3.96 -15.09
C ARG A 30 -18.47 4.55 -13.69
N ALA A 31 -19.68 4.79 -13.19
CA ALA A 31 -19.94 5.42 -11.89
C ALA A 31 -19.19 4.70 -10.75
N GLY A 32 -18.15 5.33 -10.20
CA GLY A 32 -17.31 4.78 -9.13
C GLY A 32 -18.10 4.36 -7.88
N PRO A 33 -18.99 5.21 -7.35
CA PRO A 33 -19.78 4.89 -6.16
C PRO A 33 -20.79 3.74 -6.32
N LEU A 34 -20.97 3.20 -7.52
CA LEU A 34 -21.98 2.18 -7.81
C LEU A 34 -21.41 0.88 -8.39
N ASN A 35 -20.09 0.80 -8.61
CA ASN A 35 -19.48 -0.31 -9.33
C ASN A 35 -18.21 -0.84 -8.66
N MET A 36 -17.95 -2.13 -8.86
CA MET A 36 -16.62 -2.71 -8.70
C MET A 36 -15.91 -2.69 -10.06
N VAL A 37 -14.81 -1.96 -10.17
CA VAL A 37 -14.16 -1.67 -11.46
C VAL A 37 -12.75 -2.27 -11.49
N ILE A 38 -12.58 -3.35 -12.24
CA ILE A 38 -11.26 -3.93 -12.51
C ILE A 38 -10.45 -2.96 -13.38
N SER A 39 -9.22 -2.66 -12.95
CA SER A 39 -8.27 -1.83 -13.69
C SER A 39 -6.83 -2.31 -13.50
N GLU A 40 -5.97 -1.97 -14.45
CA GLU A 40 -4.53 -2.18 -14.29
C GLU A 40 -3.94 -1.21 -13.26
N THR A 41 -2.86 -1.64 -12.60
CA THR A 41 -2.10 -0.86 -11.63
C THR A 41 -0.61 -0.83 -11.97
N GLY A 42 0.05 0.28 -11.67
CA GLY A 42 1.50 0.42 -11.78
C GLY A 42 2.29 -0.25 -10.65
N ALA A 43 1.61 -0.77 -9.62
CA ALA A 43 2.24 -1.27 -8.39
C ALA A 43 3.32 -2.32 -8.67
N GLY A 44 3.06 -3.33 -9.51
CA GLY A 44 4.05 -4.36 -9.83
C GLY A 44 5.32 -3.81 -10.49
N LYS A 45 5.19 -2.81 -11.37
CA LYS A 45 6.34 -2.13 -11.98
C LYS A 45 7.11 -1.29 -10.96
N ALA A 46 6.40 -0.60 -10.07
CA ALA A 46 7.01 0.21 -9.01
C ALA A 46 7.82 -0.67 -8.04
N VAL A 47 7.29 -1.84 -7.64
CA VAL A 47 8.02 -2.80 -6.81
C VAL A 47 9.30 -3.27 -7.51
N ALA A 48 9.26 -3.56 -8.82
CA ALA A 48 10.47 -3.95 -9.56
C ALA A 48 11.54 -2.85 -9.64
N VAL A 49 11.14 -1.57 -9.57
CA VAL A 49 12.08 -0.43 -9.50
C VAL A 49 12.68 -0.31 -8.09
N ALA A 50 11.86 -0.47 -7.06
CA ALA A 50 12.30 -0.35 -5.66
C ALA A 50 13.12 -1.56 -5.19
N LEU A 51 12.76 -2.77 -5.66
CA LEU A 51 13.34 -4.06 -5.30
C LEU A 51 13.66 -4.86 -6.58
N PRO A 52 14.81 -4.60 -7.23
CA PRO A 52 15.18 -5.20 -8.51
C PRO A 52 15.19 -6.74 -8.52
N GLU A 53 15.45 -7.38 -7.39
CA GLU A 53 15.43 -8.84 -7.21
C GLU A 53 14.02 -9.45 -7.35
N LEU A 54 12.97 -8.62 -7.34
CA LEU A 54 11.57 -8.99 -7.59
C LEU A 54 11.12 -8.70 -9.03
N ALA A 55 12.00 -8.17 -9.88
CA ALA A 55 11.68 -7.89 -11.27
C ALA A 55 11.18 -9.15 -12.01
N GLY A 56 10.02 -9.04 -12.63
CA GLY A 56 9.38 -10.15 -13.35
C GLY A 56 8.74 -11.23 -12.49
N LYS A 57 8.82 -11.13 -11.15
CA LYS A 57 8.23 -12.13 -10.23
C LYS A 57 6.81 -11.81 -9.79
N LEU A 58 6.43 -10.53 -9.84
CA LEU A 58 5.15 -10.04 -9.34
C LEU A 58 4.29 -9.49 -10.47
N THR A 59 3.03 -9.92 -10.48
CA THR A 59 1.96 -9.28 -11.27
C THR A 59 1.07 -8.45 -10.34
N ALA A 60 0.32 -7.50 -10.89
CA ALA A 60 -0.56 -6.68 -10.08
C ALA A 60 -1.83 -6.22 -10.84
N SER A 61 -2.96 -6.19 -10.14
CA SER A 61 -4.23 -5.62 -10.59
C SER A 61 -4.91 -4.84 -9.47
N ALA A 62 -5.95 -4.09 -9.84
CA ALA A 62 -6.78 -3.36 -8.90
C ALA A 62 -8.26 -3.60 -9.19
N ILE A 63 -9.06 -3.76 -8.13
CA ILE A 63 -10.51 -3.65 -8.14
C ILE A 63 -10.87 -2.38 -7.38
N ARG A 64 -11.39 -1.37 -8.08
CA ARG A 64 -11.89 -0.17 -7.42
C ARG A 64 -13.30 -0.39 -6.89
N VAL A 65 -13.57 -0.02 -5.65
CA VAL A 65 -14.83 -0.32 -4.95
C VAL A 65 -15.53 0.94 -4.42
N PRO A 66 -16.85 0.87 -4.11
CA PRO A 66 -17.64 2.00 -3.59
C PRO A 66 -17.33 2.44 -2.14
N THR A 67 -16.06 2.62 -1.80
CA THR A 67 -15.61 3.26 -0.56
C THR A 67 -14.83 4.52 -0.91
N PRO A 68 -14.99 5.61 -0.14
CA PRO A 68 -14.39 6.90 -0.48
C PRO A 68 -12.90 6.97 -0.13
N ASP A 69 -12.44 6.16 0.83
CA ASP A 69 -11.06 6.12 1.28
C ASP A 69 -10.75 4.79 2.00
N VAL A 70 -9.47 4.57 2.25
CA VAL A 70 -8.84 3.32 2.70
C VAL A 70 -8.98 2.22 1.66
N SER A 71 -7.88 1.51 1.48
CA SER A 71 -7.74 0.42 0.52
C SER A 71 -7.01 -0.75 1.18
N ILE A 72 -7.02 -1.89 0.52
CA ILE A 72 -6.30 -3.08 1.01
C ILE A 72 -5.57 -3.76 -0.13
N ALA A 73 -4.29 -4.05 0.09
CA ALA A 73 -3.48 -4.88 -0.78
C ALA A 73 -3.56 -6.34 -0.31
N VAL A 74 -3.90 -7.23 -1.23
CA VAL A 74 -3.90 -8.68 -1.03
C VAL A 74 -2.69 -9.23 -1.76
N MET A 75 -1.66 -9.60 -1.01
CA MET A 75 -0.41 -10.14 -1.52
C MET A 75 -0.47 -11.66 -1.49
N ILE A 76 -0.60 -12.28 -2.66
CA ILE A 76 -0.58 -13.73 -2.84
C ILE A 76 0.83 -14.09 -3.31
N LEU A 77 1.60 -14.79 -2.49
CA LEU A 77 3.02 -15.00 -2.72
C LEU A 77 3.38 -16.49 -2.65
N ASP A 78 4.26 -16.90 -3.56
CA ASP A 78 4.96 -18.17 -3.49
C ASP A 78 6.36 -17.92 -2.93
N LEU A 79 6.67 -18.56 -1.81
CA LEU A 79 7.93 -18.43 -1.10
C LEU A 79 8.89 -19.57 -1.47
N GLU A 80 10.19 -19.34 -1.26
CA GLU A 80 11.22 -20.36 -1.51
C GLU A 80 11.18 -21.49 -0.48
N LYS A 81 10.70 -21.19 0.73
CA LYS A 81 10.62 -22.10 1.87
C LYS A 81 9.21 -22.08 2.43
N SER A 82 8.81 -23.20 3.01
CA SER A 82 7.54 -23.30 3.71
C SER A 82 7.54 -22.45 4.96
N THR A 83 6.39 -21.88 5.29
CA THR A 83 6.22 -21.08 6.51
C THR A 83 4.82 -21.25 7.09
N THR A 84 4.61 -20.71 8.29
CA THR A 84 3.28 -20.63 8.92
C THR A 84 2.81 -19.17 9.04
N ALA A 85 1.51 -18.98 9.26
CA ALA A 85 0.97 -17.63 9.46
C ALA A 85 1.56 -16.97 10.71
N GLU A 86 1.84 -17.75 11.76
CA GLU A 86 2.45 -17.27 13.00
C GLU A 86 3.87 -16.75 12.77
N GLU A 87 4.68 -17.43 11.95
CA GLU A 87 6.03 -17.00 11.60
C GLU A 87 6.02 -15.69 10.80
N ILE A 88 5.15 -15.61 9.79
CA ILE A 88 4.98 -14.40 8.96
C ILE A 88 4.51 -13.22 9.82
N ASN A 89 3.48 -13.44 10.65
CA ASN A 89 2.95 -12.39 11.51
C ASN A 89 3.95 -11.96 12.59
N ALA A 90 4.74 -12.89 13.14
CA ALA A 90 5.81 -12.55 14.08
C ALA A 90 6.89 -11.67 13.43
N ALA A 91 7.26 -11.97 12.18
CA ALA A 91 8.21 -11.15 11.43
C ALA A 91 7.66 -9.73 11.18
N PHE A 92 6.42 -9.62 10.70
CA PHE A 92 5.79 -8.31 10.49
C PHE A 92 5.62 -7.52 11.79
N LYS A 93 5.17 -8.17 12.88
CA LYS A 93 5.04 -7.52 14.19
C LYS A 93 6.39 -7.00 14.69
N SER A 94 7.45 -7.79 14.53
CA SER A 94 8.80 -7.38 14.93
C SER A 94 9.26 -6.13 14.18
N GLU A 95 9.05 -6.06 12.86
CA GLU A 95 9.44 -4.88 12.06
C GLU A 95 8.55 -3.67 12.35
N ALA A 96 7.24 -3.89 12.50
CA ALA A 96 6.25 -2.86 12.83
C ALA A 96 6.44 -2.27 14.23
N THR A 97 7.04 -2.99 15.17
CA THR A 97 7.43 -2.42 16.49
C THR A 97 8.91 -2.02 16.56
N GLY A 98 9.62 -2.15 15.43
CA GLY A 98 11.06 -2.07 15.36
C GLY A 98 11.51 -1.01 14.37
N THR A 99 12.24 -1.42 13.35
CA THR A 99 12.88 -0.47 12.40
C THR A 99 11.89 0.23 11.49
N LEU A 100 10.70 -0.34 11.32
CA LEU A 100 9.66 0.18 10.44
C LEU A 100 8.44 0.72 11.19
N ASP A 101 8.51 0.96 12.51
CA ASP A 101 7.39 1.49 13.32
C ASP A 101 6.72 2.72 12.68
N ASP A 102 7.54 3.61 12.13
CA ASP A 102 7.09 4.81 11.43
C ASP A 102 6.38 4.56 10.08
N ASN A 103 6.56 3.39 9.46
CA ASN A 103 6.11 3.10 8.10
C ASN A 103 5.16 1.91 8.00
N LEU A 104 5.21 0.97 8.94
CA LEU A 104 4.50 -0.31 8.90
C LEU A 104 3.65 -0.45 10.15
N GLY A 105 2.34 -0.40 9.99
CA GLY A 105 1.39 -0.75 11.04
C GLY A 105 1.21 -2.27 11.16
N TYR A 106 0.67 -2.70 12.30
CA TYR A 106 0.29 -4.08 12.54
C TYR A 106 -1.00 -4.13 13.37
N SER A 107 -2.02 -4.82 12.85
CA SER A 107 -3.30 -5.00 13.52
C SER A 107 -3.55 -6.47 13.85
N ASP A 108 -3.81 -6.76 15.13
CA ASP A 108 -4.33 -8.04 15.62
C ASP A 108 -5.79 -7.92 16.11
N SER A 109 -6.50 -6.89 15.65
CA SER A 109 -7.91 -6.66 15.96
C SER A 109 -8.83 -7.62 15.20
N LYS A 110 -9.78 -8.23 15.91
CA LYS A 110 -10.81 -9.12 15.33
C LYS A 110 -11.91 -8.38 14.58
N GLU A 111 -12.04 -7.08 14.82
CA GLU A 111 -13.14 -6.24 14.32
C GLU A 111 -12.67 -5.21 13.29
N ALA A 112 -11.38 -5.28 12.88
CA ALA A 112 -10.81 -4.31 11.96
C ALA A 112 -11.54 -4.28 10.61
N VAL A 113 -11.95 -3.08 10.20
CA VAL A 113 -12.54 -2.79 8.90
C VAL A 113 -11.96 -1.49 8.33
N SER A 114 -12.19 -1.24 7.04
CA SER A 114 -11.62 -0.07 6.32
C SER A 114 -11.66 1.27 7.08
N LEU A 115 -12.79 1.63 7.69
CA LEU A 115 -12.92 2.92 8.39
C LEU A 115 -11.98 3.06 9.61
N ASP A 116 -11.56 1.97 10.22
CA ASP A 116 -10.67 2.00 11.39
C ASP A 116 -9.25 2.47 11.02
N PHE A 117 -8.91 2.46 9.74
CA PHE A 117 -7.60 2.85 9.24
C PHE A 117 -7.56 4.27 8.65
N ILE A 118 -8.68 5.00 8.63
CA ILE A 118 -8.70 6.42 8.20
C ILE A 118 -7.81 7.24 9.13
N GLY A 119 -6.94 8.05 8.56
CA GLY A 119 -5.96 8.86 9.29
C GLY A 119 -4.72 8.09 9.74
N SER A 120 -4.58 6.82 9.34
CA SER A 120 -3.34 6.08 9.55
C SER A 120 -2.18 6.78 8.83
N THR A 121 -1.04 6.91 9.52
CA THR A 121 0.16 7.58 8.97
C THR A 121 1.18 6.60 8.41
N HIS A 122 0.95 5.29 8.63
CA HIS A 122 1.77 4.22 8.08
C HIS A 122 1.57 4.10 6.57
N ALA A 123 2.59 3.60 5.86
CA ALA A 123 2.50 3.27 4.44
C ALA A 123 1.53 2.10 4.19
N GLY A 124 1.41 1.20 5.17
CA GLY A 124 0.44 0.12 5.20
C GLY A 124 0.45 -0.58 6.55
N GLU A 125 -0.62 -1.30 6.84
CA GLU A 125 -0.87 -1.95 8.12
C GLU A 125 -1.30 -3.41 7.89
N VAL A 126 -0.51 -4.34 8.43
CA VAL A 126 -0.75 -5.78 8.25
C VAL A 126 -1.95 -6.22 9.08
N ASP A 127 -2.92 -6.85 8.42
CA ASP A 127 -4.02 -7.55 9.10
C ASP A 127 -3.57 -8.97 9.46
N ALA A 128 -3.08 -9.12 10.69
CA ALA A 128 -2.44 -10.35 11.13
C ALA A 128 -3.41 -11.53 11.18
N LEU A 129 -4.67 -11.27 11.53
CA LEU A 129 -5.67 -12.32 11.65
C LEU A 129 -6.17 -12.81 10.28
N ALA A 130 -5.98 -12.02 9.22
CA ALA A 130 -6.30 -12.40 7.85
C ALA A 130 -5.19 -13.19 7.15
N THR A 131 -3.95 -13.19 7.65
CA THR A 131 -2.82 -13.92 7.07
C THR A 131 -3.11 -15.42 6.95
N LYS A 132 -2.85 -15.99 5.77
CA LYS A 132 -3.01 -17.43 5.49
C LYS A 132 -1.73 -17.99 4.91
N CYS A 133 -1.31 -19.16 5.38
CA CYS A 133 -0.16 -19.87 4.83
C CYS A 133 -0.52 -21.34 4.59
N THR A 134 -0.04 -21.91 3.49
CA THR A 134 -0.17 -23.34 3.18
C THR A 134 1.07 -23.80 2.43
N GLY A 135 1.96 -24.52 3.14
CA GLY A 135 3.26 -24.88 2.61
C GLY A 135 4.09 -23.64 2.29
N ASN A 136 4.42 -23.45 1.02
CA ASN A 136 5.20 -22.31 0.53
C ASN A 136 4.32 -21.15 0.03
N SER A 137 3.00 -21.32 -0.04
CA SER A 137 2.09 -20.25 -0.47
C SER A 137 1.61 -19.46 0.74
N CYS A 138 1.68 -18.13 0.67
CA CYS A 138 1.12 -17.25 1.67
C CYS A 138 0.24 -16.15 1.06
N ILE A 139 -0.75 -15.74 1.82
CA ILE A 139 -1.62 -14.60 1.52
C ILE A 139 -1.53 -13.65 2.70
N VAL A 140 -1.09 -12.42 2.42
CA VAL A 140 -0.96 -11.34 3.41
C VAL A 140 -1.86 -10.19 3.00
N TYR A 141 -2.58 -9.63 3.97
CA TYR A 141 -3.50 -8.52 3.77
C TYR A 141 -2.92 -7.27 4.42
N VAL A 142 -2.83 -6.18 3.67
CA VAL A 142 -2.23 -4.93 4.13
C VAL A 142 -3.19 -3.78 3.85
N TRP A 143 -3.81 -3.26 4.90
CA TRP A 143 -4.63 -2.05 4.85
C TRP A 143 -3.75 -0.84 4.60
N TYR A 144 -4.28 0.18 3.95
CA TYR A 144 -3.61 1.47 3.86
C TYR A 144 -4.63 2.57 3.59
N ASP A 145 -4.49 3.67 4.32
CA ASP A 145 -5.12 4.92 3.94
C ASP A 145 -4.37 5.47 2.70
N ASN A 146 -5.04 5.43 1.56
CA ASN A 146 -4.46 5.81 0.27
C ASN A 146 -4.25 7.33 0.13
N GLU A 147 -4.82 8.14 1.02
CA GLU A 147 -4.62 9.58 1.03
C GLU A 147 -3.61 9.99 2.10
N ASN A 148 -3.92 9.74 3.37
CA ASN A 148 -3.12 10.17 4.50
C ASN A 148 -1.84 9.36 4.65
N GLY A 149 -1.92 8.03 4.57
CA GLY A 149 -0.75 7.15 4.68
C GLY A 149 0.30 7.51 3.63
N TYR A 150 -0.11 7.60 2.36
CA TYR A 150 0.76 8.03 1.26
C TYR A 150 1.31 9.44 1.45
N SER A 151 0.49 10.40 1.86
CA SER A 151 0.93 11.79 2.09
C SER A 151 2.03 11.89 3.15
N ASN A 152 1.92 11.12 4.24
CA ASN A 152 2.95 11.04 5.26
C ASN A 152 4.26 10.45 4.70
N GLN A 153 4.21 9.45 3.82
CA GLN A 153 5.41 8.93 3.16
C GLN A 153 6.11 9.97 2.29
N VAL A 154 5.35 10.82 1.59
CA VAL A 154 5.92 11.94 0.81
C VAL A 154 6.66 12.91 1.72
N VAL A 155 6.05 13.31 2.84
CA VAL A 155 6.70 14.21 3.83
C VAL A 155 7.97 13.59 4.38
N ARG A 156 7.94 12.32 4.80
CA ARG A 156 9.11 11.59 5.31
C ARG A 156 10.26 11.55 4.29
N VAL A 157 9.96 11.33 3.00
CA VAL A 157 10.98 11.36 1.93
C VAL A 157 11.57 12.76 1.76
N VAL A 158 10.75 13.81 1.84
CA VAL A 158 11.22 15.21 1.76
C VAL A 158 12.12 15.55 2.94
N GLU A 159 11.76 15.15 4.16
CA GLU A 159 12.58 15.33 5.37
C GLU A 159 13.93 14.62 5.25
N GLN A 160 13.92 13.35 4.81
CA GLN A 160 15.15 12.60 4.57
C GLN A 160 16.03 13.24 3.49
N TRP A 161 15.41 13.76 2.43
CA TRP A 161 16.14 14.48 1.39
C TRP A 161 16.75 15.76 1.94
N ALA A 162 15.99 16.59 2.66
CA ALA A 162 16.47 17.82 3.27
C ALA A 162 17.65 17.56 4.23
N ALA A 163 17.53 16.57 5.12
CA ALA A 163 18.59 16.19 6.05
C ALA A 163 19.88 15.77 5.32
N LYS A 164 19.77 15.07 4.17
CA LYS A 164 20.93 14.71 3.35
C LYS A 164 21.59 15.93 2.70
N GLN A 165 20.81 16.91 2.26
CA GLN A 165 21.34 18.14 1.68
C GLN A 165 22.05 19.00 2.74
N GLU A 166 21.48 19.12 3.94
CA GLU A 166 22.12 19.80 5.06
C GLU A 166 23.44 19.13 5.46
N ALA A 167 23.45 17.80 5.55
CA ALA A 167 24.67 17.03 5.81
C ALA A 167 25.74 17.20 4.70
N ALA A 168 25.32 17.49 3.47
CA ALA A 168 26.20 17.83 2.34
C ALA A 168 26.67 19.30 2.36
N GLY A 169 26.30 20.09 3.37
CA GLY A 169 26.69 21.49 3.53
C GLY A 169 25.87 22.49 2.72
N LEU A 170 24.78 22.05 2.08
CA LEU A 170 23.83 22.93 1.43
C LEU A 170 22.92 23.53 2.51
N LYS A 171 23.04 24.84 2.73
CA LYS A 171 22.11 25.58 3.58
C LYS A 171 20.92 26.00 2.75
N PHE A 172 19.73 25.53 3.11
CA PHE A 172 18.51 26.14 2.60
C PHE A 172 18.25 27.41 3.38
N GLU A 173 18.35 28.56 2.72
CA GLU A 173 17.71 29.76 3.24
C GLU A 173 16.20 29.49 3.16
N ALA A 174 15.52 29.49 4.30
CA ALA A 174 14.08 29.41 4.34
C ALA A 174 13.55 30.59 3.52
N ALA A 175 13.02 30.32 2.33
CA ALA A 175 12.24 31.31 1.62
C ALA A 175 11.01 31.57 2.49
N GLU A 176 10.96 32.75 3.11
CA GLU A 176 9.74 33.29 3.70
C GLU A 176 8.68 33.39 2.60
N ALA A 177 7.90 32.33 2.45
CA ALA A 177 6.79 32.27 1.52
C ALA A 177 5.69 31.42 2.16
N MET A 178 4.90 32.06 3.04
CA MET A 178 3.45 32.23 2.88
C MET A 178 2.86 32.74 4.20
N ALA A 179 2.72 34.08 4.26
CA ALA A 179 1.64 34.76 4.97
C ALA A 179 0.53 35.06 3.95
#